data_AF-A0A2H4FR75-F1
#
_entry.id   AF-A0A2H4FR75-F1
#
_cell.length_a   1.000
_cell.length_b   1.000
_cell.length_c   1.000
_cell.angle_alpha   90.00
_cell.angle_beta   90.00
_cell.angle_gamma   90.00
#
_symmetry.space_group_name_H-M   'P 1'
#
loop_
_entity.id
_entity.type
_entity.pdbx_description
1 polymer ?
#
loop_
_entity_poly.entity_id
_entity_poly.type
_entity_poly.pdbx_seq_one_letter_code
_entity_poly.pdbx_strand_id
1 'polypeptide(L)'
;MIKTPFHILQTAKKFTKFKSEQVPENIYDSYVDYLKNRKLDLTKKTQILEKHHVTPLHKSKIKRGSQEDKNQEKIIVTYEEHNLLHFYHYLVYQLPGDFLFLQLRQNIDVDKAKLSRELGGKNAGKLNTPAQKEQRRKFLKLHPENLNPSKAGSVQSPAQKAQSAKLGKTYGRQAGISRQNAVTKHRIQQPMTWVHQSGVEVFIEKAETLHEIMNILNNYVPRSVKFTSGLSNIVRKIEKRRYGWILLDNENINEI
;
A
#
# COMPACT_ATOMS: atom_id res chain seq x y z
N MET A 1 -57.64 -10.54 -8.32
CA MET A 1 -56.88 -9.60 -7.46
C MET A 1 -56.69 -10.25 -6.10
N ILE A 2 -55.46 -10.63 -5.76
CA ILE A 2 -55.13 -11.29 -4.49
C ILE A 2 -54.64 -10.22 -3.52
N LYS A 3 -55.40 -9.96 -2.45
CA LYS A 3 -54.98 -9.09 -1.34
C LYS A 3 -54.27 -9.97 -0.30
N THR A 4 -52.95 -9.89 -0.21
CA THR A 4 -52.19 -10.46 0.91
C THR A 4 -52.20 -9.49 2.10
N PRO A 5 -52.61 -9.91 3.31
CA PRO A 5 -52.50 -9.08 4.50
C PRO A 5 -51.06 -9.13 5.02
N PHE A 6 -50.39 -7.98 5.04
CA PHE A 6 -49.14 -7.79 5.75
C PHE A 6 -49.42 -7.78 7.27
N HIS A 7 -49.29 -8.92 7.93
CA HIS A 7 -49.20 -8.97 9.39
C HIS A 7 -47.80 -8.51 9.81
N ILE A 8 -47.69 -7.23 10.17
CA ILE A 8 -46.52 -6.70 10.88
C ILE A 8 -46.58 -7.25 12.30
N LEU A 9 -45.81 -8.30 12.57
CA LEU A 9 -45.54 -8.79 13.92
C LEU A 9 -44.75 -7.72 14.69
N GLN A 10 -45.46 -6.87 15.45
CA GLN A 10 -44.88 -6.04 16.50
C GLN A 10 -44.42 -6.93 17.66
N THR A 11 -43.22 -7.50 17.53
CA THR A 11 -42.48 -7.98 18.70
C THR A 11 -41.62 -6.83 19.22
N ALA A 12 -42.22 -5.97 20.04
CA ALA A 12 -41.49 -5.00 20.84
C ALA A 12 -40.66 -5.76 21.88
N LYS A 13 -39.45 -6.19 21.49
CA LYS A 13 -38.45 -6.66 22.46
C LYS A 13 -38.17 -5.52 23.42
N LYS A 14 -38.25 -5.81 24.73
CA LYS A 14 -37.82 -4.90 25.80
C LYS A 14 -36.41 -4.41 25.48
N PHE A 15 -36.29 -3.18 24.99
CA PHE A 15 -35.00 -2.51 24.84
C PHE A 15 -34.44 -2.34 26.25
N THR A 16 -33.39 -3.09 26.55
CA THR A 16 -32.56 -2.87 27.73
C THR A 16 -32.14 -1.41 27.76
N LYS A 17 -32.43 -0.70 28.87
CA LYS A 17 -32.05 0.70 29.08
C LYS A 17 -30.60 0.91 28.67
N PHE A 18 -30.41 1.69 27.61
CA PHE A 18 -29.11 2.11 27.11
C PHE A 18 -28.48 3.02 28.17
N LYS A 19 -27.29 2.65 28.68
CA LYS A 19 -26.48 3.50 29.56
C LYS A 19 -25.31 4.07 28.74
N SER A 20 -25.58 4.95 27.79
CA SER A 20 -24.53 5.88 27.34
C SER A 20 -24.68 7.16 28.16
N GLU A 21 -23.61 7.60 28.82
CA GLU A 21 -23.59 8.87 29.56
C GLU A 21 -23.57 10.08 28.63
N GLN A 22 -23.30 9.86 27.34
CA GLN A 22 -23.29 10.88 26.29
C GLN A 22 -24.40 10.61 25.27
N VAL A 23 -25.10 11.68 24.89
CA VAL A 23 -26.08 11.65 23.79
C VAL A 23 -25.28 11.60 22.49
N PRO A 24 -25.46 10.59 21.63
CA PRO A 24 -24.70 10.48 20.39
C PRO A 24 -25.05 11.64 19.45
N GLU A 25 -24.02 12.24 18.84
CA GLU A 25 -24.18 13.45 18.00
C GLU A 25 -24.88 13.16 16.67
N ASN A 26 -24.68 11.96 16.12
CA ASN A 26 -25.25 11.56 14.83
C ASN A 26 -25.54 10.05 14.78
N ILE A 27 -26.11 9.59 13.66
CA ILE A 27 -26.47 8.18 13.43
C ILE A 27 -25.25 7.24 13.45
N TYR A 28 -24.08 7.70 13.01
CA TYR A 28 -22.86 6.90 13.05
C TYR A 28 -22.41 6.68 14.50
N ASP A 29 -22.36 7.73 15.30
CA ASP A 29 -21.97 7.64 16.72
C ASP A 29 -22.98 6.79 17.51
N SER A 30 -24.28 6.97 17.24
CA SER A 30 -25.34 6.13 17.81
C SER A 30 -25.13 4.65 17.50
N TYR A 31 -24.71 4.34 16.27
CA TYR A 31 -24.44 2.97 15.85
C TYR A 31 -23.14 2.43 16.46
N VAL A 32 -22.10 3.25 16.57
CA VAL A 32 -20.86 2.89 17.27
C VAL A 32 -21.16 2.56 18.73
N ASP A 33 -21.96 3.37 19.42
CA ASP A 33 -22.38 3.12 20.81
C ASP A 33 -23.21 1.84 20.93
N TYR A 34 -24.12 1.58 19.99
CA TYR A 34 -24.78 0.28 19.85
C TYR A 34 -23.77 -0.87 19.79
N LEU A 35 -22.77 -0.75 18.91
CA LEU A 35 -21.78 -1.79 18.71
C LEU A 35 -20.84 -1.99 19.90
N LYS A 36 -20.54 -0.92 20.67
CA LYS A 36 -19.74 -0.98 21.90
C LYS A 36 -20.48 -1.70 23.04
N ASN A 37 -21.79 -1.49 23.15
CA ASN A 37 -22.59 -1.98 24.28
C ASN A 37 -23.24 -3.35 24.04
N ARG A 38 -23.37 -3.80 22.80
CA ARG A 38 -23.93 -5.12 22.51
C ARG A 38 -22.96 -6.23 22.92
N LYS A 39 -23.52 -7.41 23.22
CA LYS A 39 -22.74 -8.60 23.50
C LYS A 39 -22.46 -9.35 22.20
N LEU A 40 -21.18 -9.51 21.86
CA LEU A 40 -20.77 -10.36 20.75
C LEU A 40 -20.47 -11.77 21.22
N ASP A 41 -20.99 -12.78 20.54
CA ASP A 41 -20.56 -14.15 20.73
C ASP A 41 -19.26 -14.40 19.95
N LEU A 42 -18.13 -14.31 20.65
CA LEU A 42 -16.80 -14.53 20.08
C LEU A 42 -16.52 -16.02 19.80
N THR A 43 -17.37 -16.93 20.29
CA THR A 43 -17.15 -18.38 20.17
C THR A 43 -17.74 -18.96 18.89
N LYS A 44 -18.63 -18.22 18.22
CA LYS A 44 -19.32 -18.64 17.02
C LYS A 44 -18.36 -18.65 15.82
N LYS A 45 -17.78 -19.84 15.53
CA LYS A 45 -16.82 -20.06 14.42
C LYS A 45 -17.32 -19.62 13.05
N THR A 46 -18.63 -19.55 12.84
CA THR A 46 -19.22 -19.16 11.55
C THR A 46 -19.23 -17.65 11.30
N GLN A 47 -18.98 -16.84 12.32
CA GLN A 47 -19.07 -15.39 12.27
C GLN A 47 -17.69 -14.76 11.98
N ILE A 48 -17.59 -13.95 10.91
CA ILE A 48 -16.35 -13.26 10.56
C ILE A 48 -16.23 -12.01 11.42
N LEU A 49 -15.21 -11.94 12.27
CA LEU A 49 -14.97 -10.79 13.15
C LEU A 49 -13.89 -9.87 12.60
N GLU A 50 -14.19 -8.61 12.35
CA GLU A 50 -13.29 -7.59 11.84
C GLU A 50 -12.98 -6.54 12.91
N LYS A 51 -11.79 -5.94 12.83
CA LYS A 51 -11.45 -4.76 13.63
C LYS A 51 -11.75 -3.52 12.79
N HIS A 52 -12.54 -2.59 13.34
CA HIS A 52 -12.85 -1.32 12.72
C HIS A 52 -12.29 -0.17 13.57
N HIS A 53 -11.72 0.86 12.93
CA HIS A 53 -11.31 2.08 13.62
C HIS A 53 -12.53 2.99 13.72
N VAL A 54 -12.89 3.42 14.93
CA VAL A 54 -14.04 4.32 15.14
C VAL A 54 -13.81 5.67 14.45
N THR A 55 -12.57 6.14 14.44
CA THR A 55 -12.17 7.27 13.61
C THR A 55 -11.44 6.76 12.38
N PRO A 56 -11.96 6.97 11.15
CA PRO A 56 -11.29 6.48 9.96
C PRO A 56 -9.94 7.15 9.71
N LEU A 57 -9.02 6.35 9.17
CA LEU A 57 -7.65 6.77 8.88
C LEU A 57 -7.57 7.86 7.80
N HIS A 58 -8.49 7.87 6.82
CA HIS A 58 -8.51 8.89 5.79
C HIS A 58 -8.94 10.27 6.29
N LYS A 59 -9.63 10.35 7.44
CA LYS A 59 -10.06 11.61 8.06
C LYS A 59 -9.03 12.15 9.06
N SER A 60 -8.34 11.26 9.76
CA SER A 60 -7.60 11.64 10.97
C SER A 60 -6.24 12.32 10.73
N LYS A 61 -5.76 12.48 9.48
CA LYS A 61 -4.34 12.79 9.15
C LYS A 61 -3.34 11.80 9.76
N ILE A 62 -3.82 10.78 10.48
CA ILE A 62 -2.99 9.83 11.21
C ILE A 62 -2.38 8.88 10.20
N LYS A 63 -1.06 8.82 10.23
CA LYS A 63 -0.30 7.94 9.35
C LYS A 63 -0.54 6.49 9.75
N ARG A 64 -0.94 5.64 8.80
CA ARG A 64 -1.13 4.21 9.04
C ARG A 64 0.15 3.56 9.59
N GLY A 65 0.02 2.78 10.67
CA GLY A 65 1.09 2.13 11.40
C GLY A 65 1.85 3.03 12.37
N SER A 66 1.48 4.31 12.49
CA SER A 66 2.03 5.23 13.51
C SER A 66 1.63 4.80 14.93
N GLN A 67 2.27 5.41 15.93
CA GLN A 67 1.88 5.20 17.32
C GLN A 67 0.46 5.72 17.60
N GLU A 68 0.08 6.82 16.94
CA GLU A 68 -1.28 7.37 16.98
C GLU A 68 -2.31 6.37 16.42
N ASP A 69 -2.04 5.74 15.27
CA ASP A 69 -2.91 4.69 14.69
C ASP A 69 -3.06 3.49 15.64
N LYS A 70 -1.99 3.12 16.35
CA LYS A 70 -2.05 2.02 17.32
C LYS A 70 -2.92 2.36 18.53
N ASN A 71 -2.94 3.63 18.93
CA ASN A 71 -3.70 4.12 20.07
C ASN A 71 -5.15 4.50 19.73
N GLN A 72 -5.53 4.52 18.46
CA GLN A 72 -6.92 4.78 18.06
C GLN A 72 -7.88 3.75 18.64
N GLU A 73 -9.08 4.23 18.99
CA GLU A 73 -10.17 3.37 19.43
C GLU A 73 -10.60 2.42 18.31
N LYS A 74 -10.66 1.13 18.64
CA LYS A 74 -11.02 0.05 17.73
C LYS A 74 -12.13 -0.78 18.33
N ILE A 75 -13.12 -1.12 17.51
CA ILE A 75 -14.22 -2.00 17.87
C ILE A 75 -14.15 -3.29 17.07
N ILE A 76 -14.59 -4.40 17.68
CA ILE A 76 -14.73 -5.69 17.02
C ILE A 76 -16.17 -5.82 16.53
N VAL A 77 -16.32 -6.07 15.23
CA VAL A 77 -17.61 -6.08 14.54
C VAL A 77 -17.70 -7.26 13.59
N THR A 78 -18.89 -7.64 13.17
CA THR A 78 -19.05 -8.59 12.07
C THR A 78 -18.71 -7.97 10.74
N TYR A 79 -18.60 -8.80 9.71
CA TYR A 79 -18.47 -8.33 8.34
C TYR A 79 -19.61 -7.38 7.92
N GLU A 80 -20.85 -7.75 8.22
CA GLU A 80 -22.05 -6.98 7.89
C GLU A 80 -22.06 -5.65 8.62
N GLU A 81 -21.70 -5.65 9.89
CA GLU A 81 -21.66 -4.44 10.73
C GLU A 81 -20.52 -3.51 10.34
N HIS A 82 -19.37 -4.05 9.91
CA HIS A 82 -18.31 -3.24 9.33
C HIS A 82 -18.79 -2.55 8.05
N ASN A 83 -19.59 -3.23 7.24
CA ASN A 83 -20.17 -2.62 6.04
C ASN A 83 -21.17 -1.51 6.40
N LEU A 84 -22.03 -1.74 7.40
CA LEU A 84 -22.96 -0.74 7.91
C LEU A 84 -22.24 0.46 8.55
N LEU A 85 -21.12 0.24 9.23
CA LEU A 85 -20.27 1.31 9.75
C LEU A 85 -19.78 2.23 8.63
N HIS A 86 -19.25 1.68 7.53
CA HIS A 86 -18.87 2.50 6.37
C HIS A 86 -20.07 3.21 5.74
N PHE A 87 -21.24 2.56 5.67
CA PHE A 87 -22.46 3.19 5.16
C PHE A 87 -22.91 4.38 6.00
N TYR A 88 -23.09 4.22 7.32
CA TYR A 88 -23.49 5.31 8.20
C TYR A 88 -22.45 6.42 8.27
N HIS A 89 -21.17 6.06 8.25
CA HIS A 89 -20.09 7.04 8.19
C HIS A 89 -20.14 7.86 6.90
N TYR A 90 -20.41 7.22 5.75
CA TYR A 90 -20.62 7.93 4.49
C TYR A 90 -21.84 8.86 4.53
N LEU A 91 -22.97 8.43 5.11
CA LEU A 91 -24.16 9.28 5.21
C LEU A 91 -23.89 10.56 6.02
N VAL A 92 -23.11 10.47 7.10
CA VAL A 92 -22.81 11.61 7.97
C VAL A 92 -21.74 12.53 7.37
N TYR A 93 -20.63 11.95 6.87
CA TYR A 93 -19.44 12.74 6.51
C TYR A 93 -19.22 12.88 5.00
N GLN A 94 -20.00 12.19 4.16
CA GLN A 94 -19.92 12.22 2.70
C GLN A 94 -18.50 11.94 2.15
N LEU A 95 -17.76 11.07 2.83
CA LEU A 95 -16.36 10.80 2.48
C LEU A 95 -16.27 9.77 1.34
N PRO A 96 -15.63 10.11 0.20
CA PRO A 96 -15.60 9.23 -0.98
C PRO A 96 -14.97 7.86 -0.71
N GLY A 97 -14.02 7.79 0.22
CA GLY A 97 -13.37 6.54 0.62
C GLY A 97 -14.36 5.52 1.21
N ASP A 98 -15.31 5.97 2.04
CA ASP A 98 -16.30 5.08 2.66
C ASP A 98 -17.32 4.57 1.65
N PHE A 99 -17.73 5.41 0.70
CA PHE A 99 -18.58 4.98 -0.41
C PHE A 99 -17.89 3.93 -1.29
N LEU A 100 -16.60 4.12 -1.59
CA LEU A 100 -15.82 3.12 -2.31
C LEU A 100 -15.75 1.80 -1.52
N PHE A 101 -15.51 1.84 -0.20
CA PHE A 101 -15.48 0.63 0.63
C PHE A 101 -16.83 -0.09 0.63
N LEU A 102 -17.93 0.65 0.71
CA LEU A 102 -19.28 0.12 0.60
C LEU A 102 -19.50 -0.60 -0.74
N GLN A 103 -19.18 0.05 -1.86
CA GLN A 103 -19.32 -0.52 -3.21
C GLN A 103 -18.44 -1.77 -3.41
N LEU A 104 -17.21 -1.75 -2.89
CA LEU A 104 -16.31 -2.89 -2.97
C LEU A 104 -16.82 -4.08 -2.16
N ARG A 105 -17.50 -3.85 -1.03
CA ARG A 105 -18.01 -4.91 -0.14
C ARG A 105 -19.39 -5.43 -0.53
N GLN A 106 -20.27 -4.62 -1.10
CA GLN A 106 -21.62 -5.04 -1.52
C GLN A 106 -21.62 -6.22 -2.52
N ASN A 107 -20.53 -6.42 -3.26
CA ASN A 107 -20.39 -7.49 -4.25
C ASN A 107 -19.50 -8.66 -3.81
N ILE A 108 -19.07 -8.69 -2.54
CA ILE A 108 -18.27 -9.78 -1.99
C ILE A 108 -19.20 -10.66 -1.16
N ASP A 109 -19.45 -11.86 -1.66
CA ASP A 109 -20.12 -12.91 -0.90
C ASP A 109 -19.38 -13.14 0.44
N VAL A 110 -20.12 -13.32 1.53
CA VAL A 110 -19.57 -13.56 2.88
C VAL A 110 -18.63 -14.77 2.85
N ASP A 111 -18.92 -15.77 2.05
CA ASP A 111 -18.06 -16.95 1.90
C ASP A 111 -16.75 -16.65 1.15
N LYS A 112 -16.77 -15.71 0.19
CA LYS A 112 -15.54 -15.19 -0.45
C LYS A 112 -14.73 -14.35 0.53
N ALA A 113 -15.38 -13.61 1.42
CA ALA A 113 -14.70 -12.89 2.50
C ALA A 113 -14.03 -13.84 3.51
N LYS A 114 -14.71 -14.95 3.88
CA LYS A 114 -14.12 -16.04 4.70
C LYS A 114 -12.89 -16.62 4.03
N LEU A 115 -13.05 -17.09 2.78
CA LEU A 115 -11.97 -17.68 1.99
C LEU A 115 -10.79 -16.71 1.83
N SER A 116 -11.06 -15.44 1.57
CA SER A 116 -10.04 -14.39 1.47
C SER A 116 -9.23 -14.20 2.76
N ARG A 117 -9.82 -14.48 3.91
CA ARG A 117 -9.18 -14.32 5.22
C ARG A 117 -8.40 -15.57 5.61
N GLU A 118 -8.96 -16.74 5.37
CA GLU A 118 -8.28 -18.03 5.53
C GLU A 118 -7.02 -18.11 4.66
N LEU A 119 -7.10 -17.61 3.42
CA LEU A 119 -5.97 -17.54 2.50
C LEU A 119 -4.93 -16.47 2.86
N GLY A 120 -5.15 -15.70 3.93
CA GLY A 120 -4.36 -14.53 4.31
C GLY A 120 -4.53 -13.40 3.29
N GLY A 121 -4.85 -12.19 3.75
CA GLY A 121 -5.27 -11.03 2.94
C GLY A 121 -4.41 -10.63 1.72
N LYS A 122 -3.27 -11.30 1.46
CA LYS A 122 -2.49 -11.24 0.21
C LYS A 122 -3.24 -11.79 -1.01
N ASN A 123 -4.16 -12.75 -0.86
CA ASN A 123 -4.97 -13.27 -1.98
C ASN A 123 -6.31 -12.52 -2.17
N ALA A 124 -6.74 -11.70 -1.21
CA ALA A 124 -7.97 -10.90 -1.27
C ALA A 124 -8.05 -10.02 -2.53
N GLY A 125 -6.96 -9.32 -2.86
CA GLY A 125 -6.91 -8.45 -4.04
C GLY A 125 -7.00 -9.20 -5.37
N LYS A 126 -6.76 -10.52 -5.38
CA LYS A 126 -6.92 -11.38 -6.56
C LYS A 126 -8.38 -11.82 -6.75
N LEU A 127 -9.19 -11.82 -5.68
CA LEU A 127 -10.60 -12.20 -5.68
C LEU A 127 -11.56 -11.07 -6.09
N ASN A 128 -11.06 -9.83 -6.22
CA ASN A 128 -11.85 -8.74 -6.76
C ASN A 128 -12.25 -9.03 -8.21
N THR A 129 -13.54 -8.84 -8.52
CA THR A 129 -14.06 -8.95 -9.88
C THR A 129 -13.41 -7.91 -10.80
N PRO A 130 -13.38 -8.14 -12.13
CA PRO A 130 -12.92 -7.13 -13.08
C PRO A 130 -13.60 -5.76 -12.90
N ALA A 131 -14.91 -5.76 -12.64
CA ALA A 131 -15.69 -4.54 -12.38
C ALA A 131 -15.20 -3.79 -11.12
N GLN A 132 -14.90 -4.50 -10.03
CA GLN A 132 -14.35 -3.88 -8.80
C GLN A 132 -12.94 -3.32 -9.03
N LYS A 133 -12.11 -4.03 -9.81
CA LYS A 133 -10.77 -3.53 -10.18
C LYS A 133 -10.87 -2.25 -11.01
N GLU A 134 -11.84 -2.18 -11.91
CA GLU A 134 -12.06 -0.99 -12.73
C GLU A 134 -12.63 0.18 -11.93
N GLN A 135 -13.62 -0.04 -11.06
CA GLN A 135 -14.14 0.99 -10.15
C GLN A 135 -13.03 1.56 -9.26
N ARG A 136 -12.19 0.69 -8.67
CA ARG A 136 -11.02 1.12 -7.89
C ARG A 136 -10.04 1.94 -8.73
N ARG A 137 -9.80 1.56 -9.99
CA ARG A 137 -8.93 2.31 -10.91
C ARG A 137 -9.51 3.69 -11.24
N LYS A 138 -10.83 3.79 -11.47
CA LYS A 138 -11.53 5.05 -11.72
C LYS A 138 -11.45 5.98 -10.50
N PHE A 139 -11.73 5.45 -9.31
CA PHE A 139 -11.62 6.21 -8.06
C PHE A 139 -10.22 6.76 -7.83
N LEU A 140 -9.17 5.94 -7.96
CA LEU A 140 -7.78 6.37 -7.77
C LEU A 140 -7.31 7.40 -8.81
N LYS A 141 -7.94 7.43 -10.00
CA LYS A 141 -7.67 8.45 -11.02
C LYS A 141 -8.30 9.80 -10.65
N LEU A 142 -9.46 9.79 -9.99
CA LEU A 142 -10.18 10.99 -9.55
C LEU A 142 -9.65 11.55 -8.22
N HIS A 143 -9.04 10.70 -7.40
CA HIS A 143 -8.54 11.04 -6.07
C HIS A 143 -7.05 10.66 -5.91
N PRO A 144 -6.14 11.35 -6.60
CA PRO A 144 -4.71 11.00 -6.62
C PRO A 144 -4.02 11.08 -5.26
N GLU A 145 -4.54 11.88 -4.32
CA GLU A 145 -4.10 11.97 -2.92
C GLU A 145 -4.25 10.64 -2.16
N ASN A 146 -5.12 9.75 -2.62
CA ASN A 146 -5.34 8.42 -2.05
C ASN A 146 -4.42 7.34 -2.65
N LEU A 147 -3.57 7.68 -3.63
CA LEU A 147 -2.43 6.85 -4.00
C LEU A 147 -1.40 6.91 -2.88
N ASN A 148 -1.53 6.02 -1.89
CA ASN A 148 -0.45 5.81 -0.91
C ASN A 148 0.81 5.29 -1.63
N PRO A 149 1.91 6.06 -1.70
CA PRO A 149 3.16 5.55 -2.20
C PRO A 149 3.83 4.75 -1.07
N SER A 150 3.64 3.44 -1.09
CA SER A 150 4.45 2.43 -0.39
C SER A 150 4.43 2.40 1.15
N LYS A 151 4.04 1.23 1.71
CA LYS A 151 4.71 0.53 2.83
C LYS A 151 4.12 -0.87 3.09
N ALA A 152 3.67 -1.55 2.04
CA ALA A 152 3.34 -2.98 2.10
C ALA A 152 4.62 -3.81 1.86
N GLY A 153 5.58 -3.71 2.78
CA GLY A 153 6.76 -4.57 2.82
C GLY A 153 6.79 -5.26 4.17
N SER A 154 6.11 -6.42 4.28
CA SER A 154 6.26 -7.29 5.43
C SER A 154 7.73 -7.65 5.62
N VAL A 155 8.22 -7.61 6.85
CA VAL A 155 9.53 -8.13 7.26
C VAL A 155 9.77 -9.47 6.56
N GLN A 156 10.69 -9.50 5.60
CA GLN A 156 10.97 -10.72 4.82
C GLN A 156 11.66 -11.72 5.73
N SER A 157 11.14 -12.96 5.77
CA SER A 157 11.81 -14.06 6.47
C SER A 157 13.21 -14.30 5.86
N PRO A 158 14.17 -14.89 6.60
CA PRO A 158 15.49 -15.20 6.06
C PRO A 158 15.44 -16.00 4.74
N ALA A 159 14.50 -16.95 4.64
CA ALA A 159 14.24 -17.70 3.41
C ALA A 159 13.74 -16.80 2.26
N GLN A 160 12.88 -15.82 2.53
CA GLN A 160 12.42 -14.85 1.53
C GLN A 160 13.51 -13.87 1.10
N LYS A 161 14.42 -13.49 1.99
CA LYS A 161 15.61 -12.70 1.65
C LYS A 161 16.56 -13.50 0.75
N ALA A 162 16.81 -14.77 1.07
CA ALA A 162 17.64 -15.65 0.27
C ALA A 162 17.02 -15.89 -1.12
N GLN A 163 15.71 -16.11 -1.20
CA GLN A 163 15.00 -16.32 -2.46
C GLN A 163 14.87 -15.03 -3.28
N SER A 164 14.67 -13.87 -2.64
CA SER A 164 14.69 -12.56 -3.32
C SER A 164 16.09 -12.21 -3.82
N ALA A 165 17.14 -12.55 -3.09
CA ALA A 165 18.53 -12.38 -3.55
C ALA A 165 18.82 -13.30 -4.74
N LYS A 166 18.33 -14.55 -4.73
CA LYS A 166 18.44 -15.49 -5.85
C LYS A 166 17.68 -14.99 -7.08
N LEU A 167 16.42 -14.59 -6.93
CA LEU A 167 15.60 -14.01 -8.01
C LEU A 167 16.14 -12.67 -8.50
N GLY A 168 16.69 -11.83 -7.63
CA GLY A 168 17.34 -10.57 -7.98
C GLY A 168 18.62 -10.77 -8.79
N LYS A 169 19.42 -11.80 -8.48
CA LYS A 169 20.59 -12.18 -9.29
C LYS A 169 20.20 -12.75 -10.65
N THR A 170 19.18 -13.61 -10.72
CA THR A 170 18.78 -14.29 -11.97
C THR A 170 17.92 -13.41 -12.88
N TYR A 171 16.87 -12.78 -12.35
CA TYR A 171 15.90 -11.98 -13.11
C TYR A 171 16.12 -10.47 -12.99
N GLY A 172 16.84 -9.99 -11.96
CA GLY A 172 17.15 -8.57 -11.82
C GLY A 172 18.13 -8.07 -12.88
N ARG A 173 19.04 -8.92 -13.39
CA ARG A 173 19.86 -8.61 -14.57
C ARG A 173 18.98 -8.44 -15.82
N GLN A 174 18.09 -9.39 -16.09
CA GLN A 174 17.16 -9.34 -17.24
C GLN A 174 16.16 -8.17 -17.16
N ALA A 175 15.58 -7.90 -15.99
CA ALA A 175 14.67 -6.78 -15.76
C ALA A 175 15.39 -5.42 -15.74
N GLY A 176 16.64 -5.39 -15.27
CA GLY A 176 17.52 -4.23 -15.35
C GLY A 176 17.87 -3.87 -16.79
N ILE A 177 18.09 -4.87 -17.65
CA ILE A 177 18.33 -4.69 -19.08
C ILE A 177 17.06 -4.23 -19.81
N SER A 178 15.89 -4.81 -19.50
CA SER A 178 14.63 -4.50 -20.22
C SER A 178 13.97 -3.18 -19.81
N ARG A 179 14.31 -2.62 -18.64
CA ARG A 179 13.75 -1.35 -18.12
C ARG A 179 14.69 -0.16 -18.23
N GLN A 180 15.91 -0.36 -18.72
CA GLN A 180 16.83 0.76 -18.95
C GLN A 180 16.42 1.51 -20.23
N ASN A 181 16.39 2.84 -20.12
CA ASN A 181 16.21 3.71 -21.27
C ASN A 181 17.33 3.43 -22.29
N ALA A 182 16.97 3.38 -23.59
CA ALA A 182 17.89 3.07 -24.68
C ALA A 182 19.16 3.96 -24.67
N VAL A 183 19.03 5.25 -24.33
CA VAL A 183 20.16 6.19 -24.20
C VAL A 183 21.10 5.77 -23.09
N THR A 184 20.56 5.40 -21.93
CA THR A 184 21.35 4.90 -20.79
C THR A 184 22.06 3.61 -21.17
N LYS A 185 21.34 2.68 -21.81
CA LYS A 185 21.90 1.40 -22.25
C LYS A 185 23.05 1.61 -23.24
N HIS A 186 22.87 2.46 -24.23
CA HIS A 186 23.92 2.80 -25.19
C HIS A 186 25.15 3.38 -24.49
N ARG A 187 24.96 4.34 -23.59
CA ARG A 187 26.07 4.99 -22.88
C ARG A 187 26.84 4.05 -21.97
N ILE A 188 26.16 3.17 -21.23
CA ILE A 188 26.87 2.25 -20.34
C ILE A 188 27.66 1.16 -21.09
N GLN A 189 27.37 0.96 -22.37
CA GLN A 189 28.11 0.05 -23.25
C GLN A 189 29.36 0.69 -23.87
N GLN A 190 29.56 2.00 -23.70
CA GLN A 190 30.77 2.71 -24.13
C GLN A 190 31.80 2.74 -22.99
N PRO A 191 33.10 2.85 -23.33
CA PRO A 191 34.13 3.14 -22.34
C PRO A 191 33.83 4.41 -21.57
N MET A 192 34.03 4.38 -20.25
CA MET A 192 33.70 5.49 -19.37
C MET A 192 34.70 5.59 -18.21
N THR A 193 34.99 6.82 -17.81
CA THR A 193 35.88 7.11 -16.68
C THR A 193 35.08 7.79 -15.57
N TRP A 194 35.11 7.22 -14.37
CA TRP A 194 34.46 7.77 -13.20
C TRP A 194 35.48 8.33 -12.23
N VAL A 195 35.26 9.53 -11.73
CA VAL A 195 36.11 10.16 -10.72
C VAL A 195 35.32 10.39 -9.45
N HIS A 196 35.85 9.93 -8.32
CA HIS A 196 35.31 10.22 -7.01
C HIS A 196 35.95 11.49 -6.43
N GLN A 197 35.21 12.22 -5.60
CA GLN A 197 35.68 13.41 -4.89
C GLN A 197 36.91 13.19 -3.98
N SER A 198 37.26 11.93 -3.71
CA SER A 198 38.49 11.57 -3.00
C SER A 198 39.71 11.43 -3.92
N GLY A 199 39.58 11.75 -5.22
CA GLY A 199 40.62 11.60 -6.23
C GLY A 199 40.76 10.18 -6.81
N VAL A 200 39.87 9.26 -6.48
CA VAL A 200 39.90 7.89 -7.03
C VAL A 200 39.28 7.88 -8.42
N GLU A 201 40.04 7.42 -9.40
CA GLU A 201 39.61 7.28 -10.79
C GLU A 201 39.38 5.80 -11.14
N VAL A 202 38.27 5.52 -11.84
CA VAL A 202 37.87 4.17 -12.24
C VAL A 202 37.47 4.18 -13.71
N PHE A 203 38.28 3.54 -14.54
CA PHE A 203 37.95 3.26 -15.93
C PHE A 203 37.11 1.99 -16.03
N ILE A 204 35.99 2.07 -16.76
CA ILE A 204 35.09 0.95 -17.04
C ILE A 204 34.97 0.84 -18.55
N GLU A 205 35.57 -0.20 -19.12
CA GLU A 205 35.62 -0.41 -20.58
C GLU A 205 34.21 -0.60 -21.18
N LYS A 206 33.36 -1.36 -20.50
CA LYS A 206 31.94 -1.53 -20.83
C LYS A 206 31.19 -2.11 -19.64
N ALA A 207 29.89 -1.83 -19.54
CA ALA A 207 29.00 -2.48 -18.59
C ALA A 207 27.67 -2.84 -19.24
N GLU A 208 27.07 -3.96 -18.83
CA GLU A 208 25.75 -4.36 -19.32
C GLU A 208 24.63 -3.68 -18.55
N THR A 209 24.87 -3.30 -17.29
CA THR A 209 23.86 -2.71 -16.42
C THR A 209 24.43 -1.64 -15.50
N LEU A 210 23.59 -0.67 -15.09
CA LEU A 210 23.95 0.28 -14.03
C LEU A 210 24.28 -0.38 -12.69
N HIS A 211 23.77 -1.58 -12.44
CA HIS A 211 24.07 -2.34 -11.23
C HIS A 211 25.51 -2.85 -11.24
N GLU A 212 26.02 -3.23 -12.41
CA GLU A 212 27.42 -3.62 -12.59
C GLU A 212 28.36 -2.44 -12.34
N ILE A 213 28.07 -1.27 -12.93
CA ILE A 213 28.80 -0.03 -12.64
C ILE A 213 28.81 0.25 -11.14
N MET A 214 27.65 0.19 -10.47
CA MET A 214 27.54 0.38 -9.03
C MET A 214 28.44 -0.58 -8.24
N ASN A 215 28.49 -1.86 -8.61
CA ASN A 215 29.33 -2.84 -7.93
C ASN A 215 30.81 -2.56 -8.15
N ILE A 216 31.21 -2.18 -9.38
CA ILE A 216 32.60 -1.79 -9.69
C ILE A 216 33.00 -0.58 -8.84
N LEU A 217 32.22 0.51 -8.87
CA LEU A 217 32.53 1.72 -8.09
C LEU A 217 32.59 1.46 -6.58
N ASN A 218 31.71 0.61 -6.06
CA ASN A 218 31.71 0.23 -4.64
C ASN A 218 32.90 -0.67 -4.25
N ASN A 219 33.58 -1.31 -5.20
CA ASN A 219 34.82 -2.04 -4.89
C ASN A 219 35.99 -1.08 -4.63
N TYR A 220 36.01 0.08 -5.29
CA TYR A 220 37.04 1.10 -5.10
C TYR A 220 36.74 2.04 -3.93
N VAL A 221 35.47 2.44 -3.78
CA VAL A 221 35.02 3.26 -2.64
C VAL A 221 33.82 2.57 -1.98
N PRO A 222 34.05 1.76 -0.93
CA PRO A 222 33.01 0.95 -0.30
C PRO A 222 31.78 1.74 0.11
N ARG A 223 30.61 1.25 -0.31
CA ARG A 223 29.27 1.81 0.02
C ARG A 223 29.07 3.27 -0.41
N SER A 224 29.89 3.78 -1.32
CA SER A 224 29.70 5.11 -1.90
C SER A 224 28.36 5.18 -2.63
N VAL A 225 28.06 4.20 -3.48
CA VAL A 225 26.82 4.19 -4.27
C VAL A 225 25.75 3.31 -3.59
N LYS A 226 24.65 3.96 -3.16
CA LYS A 226 23.53 3.30 -2.47
C LYS A 226 22.45 2.77 -3.40
N PHE A 227 22.21 3.45 -4.53
CA PHE A 227 21.13 3.14 -5.47
C PHE A 227 21.53 3.42 -6.93
N THR A 228 21.17 2.52 -7.84
CA THR A 228 21.45 2.64 -9.28
C THR A 228 20.73 3.81 -9.96
N SER A 229 19.58 4.24 -9.43
CA SER A 229 18.83 5.40 -9.95
C SER A 229 19.65 6.69 -9.92
N GLY A 230 20.50 6.86 -8.89
CA GLY A 230 21.38 8.02 -8.79
C GLY A 230 22.44 8.03 -9.90
N LEU A 231 23.06 6.88 -10.18
CA LEU A 231 24.00 6.77 -11.30
C LEU A 231 23.31 6.99 -12.65
N SER A 232 22.05 6.56 -12.78
CA SER A 232 21.30 6.75 -14.02
C SER A 232 21.13 8.22 -14.40
N ASN A 233 20.99 9.10 -13.41
CA ASN A 233 20.88 10.54 -13.63
C ASN A 233 22.21 11.13 -14.12
N ILE A 234 23.34 10.64 -13.58
CA ILE A 234 24.67 11.04 -14.05
C ILE A 234 24.89 10.58 -15.49
N VAL A 235 24.66 9.29 -15.77
CA VAL A 235 24.84 8.74 -17.13
C VAL A 235 23.93 9.45 -18.14
N ARG A 236 22.77 9.96 -17.74
CA ARG A 236 21.86 10.75 -18.59
C ARG A 236 22.22 12.23 -18.70
N LYS A 237 23.29 12.70 -18.04
CA LYS A 237 23.65 14.13 -17.91
C LYS A 237 22.55 14.99 -17.26
N ILE A 238 21.70 14.39 -16.43
CA ILE A 238 20.69 15.12 -15.65
C ILE A 238 21.35 15.71 -14.39
N GLU A 239 22.26 14.95 -13.79
CA GLU A 239 23.05 15.35 -12.63
C GLU A 239 24.54 15.26 -12.99
N LYS A 240 25.35 16.26 -12.61
CA LYS A 240 26.80 16.19 -12.84
C LYS A 240 27.52 15.25 -11.86
N ARG A 241 27.06 15.21 -10.61
CA ARG A 241 27.69 14.47 -9.51
C ARG A 241 26.64 13.81 -8.62
N ARG A 242 26.93 12.61 -8.11
CA ARG A 242 26.17 11.98 -7.03
C ARG A 242 27.02 10.97 -6.28
N TYR A 243 26.80 10.88 -4.97
CA TYR A 243 27.57 9.97 -4.10
C TYR A 243 29.09 10.20 -4.16
N GLY A 244 29.50 11.45 -4.42
CA GLY A 244 30.90 11.79 -4.64
C GLY A 244 31.45 11.42 -6.02
N TRP A 245 30.71 10.69 -6.86
CA TRP A 245 31.13 10.28 -8.20
C TRP A 245 30.68 11.26 -9.29
N ILE A 246 31.57 11.51 -10.25
CA ILE A 246 31.34 12.21 -11.52
C ILE A 246 31.70 11.25 -12.65
N LEU A 247 30.95 11.31 -13.74
CA LEU A 247 31.31 10.66 -15.00
C LEU A 247 32.08 11.66 -15.85
N LEU A 248 33.33 11.37 -16.19
CA LEU A 248 34.11 12.20 -17.09
C LEU A 248 33.62 11.99 -18.52
N ASP A 249 33.26 13.09 -19.14
CA ASP A 249 33.04 13.23 -20.57
C ASP A 249 33.81 14.46 -21.07
N ASN A 250 33.95 14.58 -22.39
CA ASN A 250 34.71 15.68 -23.02
C ASN A 250 34.22 17.09 -22.61
N GLU A 251 33.05 17.21 -21.98
CA GLU A 251 32.46 18.48 -21.53
C GLU A 251 32.88 18.85 -20.09
N ASN A 252 33.34 17.91 -19.25
CA ASN A 252 33.57 18.14 -17.81
C ASN A 252 35.06 18.05 -17.39
N ILE A 253 36.01 18.05 -18.33
CA ILE A 253 37.46 17.91 -18.06
C ILE A 253 38.03 19.06 -17.21
N ASN A 254 37.43 20.26 -17.27
CA ASN A 254 37.92 21.45 -16.57
C ASN A 254 37.34 21.66 -15.16
N GLU A 255 36.48 20.76 -14.67
CA GLU A 255 35.76 20.90 -13.38
C GLU A 255 36.26 19.92 -12.29
N ILE A 256 37.36 19.21 -12.53
CA ILE A 256 37.98 18.25 -11.59
C ILE A 256 38.86 18.98 -10.58
#